data_AF-A0A452FGR0-F1
#
_entry.id   AF-A0A452FGR0-F1
#
_cell.length_a   1.000
_cell.length_b   1.000
_cell.length_c   1.000
_cell.angle_alpha   90.00
_cell.angle_beta   90.00
_cell.angle_gamma   90.00
#
_symmetry.space_group_name_H-M   'P 1'
#
loop_
_entity.id
_entity.type
_entity.pdbx_description
1 polymer ?
#
loop_
_entity_poly.entity_id
_entity_poly.type
_entity_poly.pdbx_seq_one_letter_code
_entity_poly.pdbx_strand_id
1 'polypeptide(L)'
;MAQSVNITELNLPQLEMLKNQLDQEVEFLSTSIAQLKVVQTKYVEAKDCLNVLKKNNEGTGFPLILASQMYVPGKLHDVEHVLIDVGTGYYVEKTAEDAKDFFKRKIDFLTKQMEKIQPALQEKHAMKQAVMEMMSQKIQQLTTLGAAQATAKA
;
A
#
# COMPACT_ATOMS: atom_id res chain seq x y z
N MET A 1 19.78 1.14 18.51
CA MET A 1 20.76 0.04 18.43
C MET A 1 19.96 -1.23 18.18
N ALA A 2 19.75 -1.60 16.92
CA ALA A 2 19.01 -2.80 16.57
C ALA A 2 19.93 -4.00 16.82
N GLN A 3 19.52 -4.89 17.73
CA GLN A 3 20.16 -6.19 17.90
C GLN A 3 20.07 -6.93 16.56
N SER A 4 21.20 -7.07 15.87
CA SER A 4 21.35 -8.01 14.77
C SER A 4 21.15 -9.41 15.34
N VAL A 5 19.93 -9.94 15.20
CA VAL A 5 19.61 -11.32 15.58
C VAL A 5 20.47 -12.23 14.71
N ASN A 6 21.38 -12.99 15.31
CA ASN A 6 22.21 -13.95 14.59
C ASN A 6 21.34 -15.14 14.16
N ILE A 7 20.82 -15.09 12.93
CA ILE A 7 19.90 -16.08 12.35
C ILE A 7 20.54 -17.49 12.31
N THR A 8 21.88 -17.56 12.29
CA THR A 8 22.68 -18.79 12.31
C THR A 8 22.57 -19.58 13.61
N GLU A 9 22.44 -18.90 14.75
CA GLU A 9 22.44 -19.51 16.09
C GLU A 9 21.05 -20.02 16.53
N LEU A 10 19.98 -19.61 15.84
CA LEU A 10 18.61 -19.98 16.19
C LEU A 10 18.29 -21.46 15.90
N ASN A 11 17.47 -22.08 16.74
CA ASN A 11 16.96 -23.44 16.51
C ASN A 11 15.73 -23.43 15.56
N LEU A 12 15.34 -24.60 15.05
CA LEU A 12 14.22 -24.73 14.11
C LEU A 12 12.90 -24.12 14.61
N PRO A 13 12.44 -24.40 15.85
CA PRO A 13 11.24 -23.77 16.40
C PRO A 13 11.32 -22.23 16.49
N GLN A 14 12.49 -21.68 16.84
CA GLN A 14 12.70 -20.23 16.89
C GLN A 14 12.68 -19.59 15.51
N LEU A 15 13.23 -20.26 14.49
CA LEU A 15 13.18 -19.81 13.10
C LEU A 15 11.74 -19.80 12.56
N GLU A 16 10.94 -20.81 12.92
CA GLU A 16 9.53 -20.88 12.53
C GLU A 16 8.69 -19.76 13.18
N MET A 17 8.91 -19.49 14.46
CA MET A 17 8.29 -18.33 15.14
C MET A 17 8.69 -17.00 14.48
N LEU A 18 9.99 -16.82 14.20
CA LEU A 18 10.51 -15.60 13.56
C LEU A 18 9.95 -15.42 12.14
N LYS A 19 9.85 -16.50 11.36
CA LYS A 19 9.21 -16.49 10.04
C LYS A 19 7.77 -15.98 10.14
N ASN A 20 6.98 -16.54 11.05
CA ASN A 20 5.56 -16.17 11.19
C ASN A 20 5.39 -14.69 11.59
N GLN A 21 6.28 -14.18 12.46
CA GLN A 21 6.30 -12.75 12.77
C GLN A 21 6.63 -11.88 11.54
N LEU A 22 7.68 -12.24 10.80
CA LEU A 22 8.08 -11.51 9.60
C LEU A 22 6.99 -11.57 8.50
N ASP A 23 6.26 -12.68 8.39
CA ASP A 23 5.10 -12.81 7.49
C ASP A 23 4.02 -11.77 7.81
N GLN A 24 3.64 -11.65 9.07
CA GLN A 24 2.65 -10.67 9.51
C GLN A 24 3.11 -9.23 9.28
N GLU A 25 4.39 -8.92 9.56
CA GLU A 25 4.95 -7.60 9.33
C GLU A 25 4.98 -7.25 7.82
N VAL A 26 5.36 -8.19 6.96
CA VAL A 26 5.35 -8.00 5.50
C VAL A 26 3.92 -7.79 4.99
N GLU A 27 2.96 -8.59 5.44
CA GLU A 27 1.56 -8.46 5.06
C GLU A 27 0.97 -7.10 5.49
N PHE A 28 1.27 -6.67 6.71
CA PHE A 28 0.84 -5.39 7.24
C PHE A 28 1.37 -4.21 6.40
N LEU A 29 2.67 -4.20 6.10
CA LEU A 29 3.30 -3.14 5.32
C LEU A 29 2.79 -3.15 3.86
N SER A 30 2.64 -4.33 3.26
CA SER A 30 2.10 -4.50 1.90
C SER A 30 0.66 -3.97 1.79
N THR A 31 -0.20 -4.37 2.73
CA THR A 31 -1.60 -3.91 2.80
C THR A 31 -1.68 -2.41 3.00
N SER A 32 -0.82 -1.84 3.84
CA SER A 32 -0.76 -0.39 4.08
C SER A 32 -0.41 0.38 2.81
N ILE A 33 0.61 -0.08 2.04
CA ILE A 33 0.96 0.53 0.75
C ILE A 33 -0.21 0.43 -0.23
N ALA A 34 -0.86 -0.74 -0.32
CA ALA A 34 -2.00 -0.94 -1.21
C ALA A 34 -3.15 0.03 -0.89
N GLN A 35 -3.49 0.20 0.38
CA GLN A 35 -4.52 1.14 0.82
C GLN A 35 -4.16 2.59 0.47
N LEU A 36 -2.92 3.02 0.73
CA LEU A 36 -2.45 4.36 0.36
C LEU A 36 -2.50 4.58 -1.16
N LYS A 37 -2.23 3.53 -1.94
CA LYS A 37 -2.31 3.59 -3.41
C LYS A 37 -3.75 3.82 -3.89
N VAL A 38 -4.74 3.15 -3.29
CA VAL A 38 -6.16 3.37 -3.63
C VAL A 38 -6.55 4.84 -3.39
N VAL A 39 -6.12 5.42 -2.26
CA VAL A 39 -6.40 6.84 -1.94
C VAL A 39 -5.69 7.76 -2.93
N GLN A 40 -4.44 7.48 -3.28
CA GLN A 40 -3.70 8.23 -4.29
C GLN A 40 -4.41 8.23 -5.64
N THR A 41 -4.88 7.06 -6.10
CA THR A 41 -5.63 6.93 -7.37
C THR A 41 -6.86 7.81 -7.37
N LYS A 42 -7.64 7.84 -6.28
CA LYS A 42 -8.81 8.73 -6.16
C LYS A 42 -8.45 10.21 -6.29
N TYR A 43 -7.31 10.65 -5.74
CA TYR A 43 -6.86 12.03 -5.91
C TYR A 43 -6.37 12.34 -7.33
N VAL A 44 -5.75 11.37 -8.00
CA VAL A 44 -5.37 11.51 -9.43
C VAL A 44 -6.63 11.63 -10.28
N GLU A 45 -7.60 10.73 -10.11
CA GLU A 45 -8.89 10.75 -10.80
C GLU A 45 -9.63 12.07 -10.55
N ALA A 46 -9.71 12.54 -9.30
CA ALA A 46 -10.36 13.80 -8.98
C ALA A 46 -9.68 14.99 -9.68
N LYS A 47 -8.35 15.03 -9.69
CA LYS A 47 -7.59 16.07 -10.40
C LYS A 47 -7.83 15.99 -11.91
N ASP A 48 -7.91 14.80 -12.49
CA ASP A 48 -8.17 14.62 -13.91
C ASP A 48 -9.61 15.02 -14.28
N CYS A 49 -10.59 14.74 -13.43
CA CYS A 49 -11.96 15.25 -13.56
C CYS A 49 -12.01 16.78 -13.55
N LEU A 50 -11.19 17.46 -12.72
CA LEU A 50 -11.09 18.93 -12.76
C LEU A 50 -10.51 19.46 -14.08
N ASN A 51 -9.74 18.68 -14.82
CA ASN A 51 -9.25 19.08 -16.15
C ASN A 51 -10.35 18.99 -17.22
N VAL A 52 -11.40 18.21 -16.97
CA VAL A 52 -12.57 18.14 -17.83
C VAL A 52 -13.44 19.38 -17.64
N LEU A 53 -13.56 19.91 -16.43
CA LEU A 53 -14.30 21.15 -16.14
C LEU A 53 -13.66 22.34 -16.86
N LYS A 54 -14.34 22.88 -17.88
CA LYS A 54 -13.87 24.00 -18.70
C LYS A 54 -15.05 24.89 -19.05
N LYS A 55 -14.85 26.20 -19.20
CA LYS A 55 -15.94 27.12 -19.57
C LYS A 55 -16.75 26.71 -20.80
N ASN A 56 -16.16 25.95 -21.74
CA ASN A 56 -16.87 25.48 -22.92
C ASN A 56 -17.95 24.42 -22.66
N ASN A 57 -17.94 23.77 -21.48
CA ASN A 57 -18.88 22.71 -21.13
C ASN A 57 -19.89 23.12 -20.06
N GLU A 58 -19.89 24.41 -19.68
CA GLU A 58 -21.00 25.01 -18.95
C GLU A 58 -22.30 24.84 -19.75
N GLY A 59 -23.36 24.45 -19.06
CA GLY A 59 -24.67 24.17 -19.63
C GLY A 59 -24.81 22.78 -20.28
N THR A 60 -23.73 21.99 -20.38
CA THR A 60 -23.82 20.63 -20.91
C THR A 60 -24.54 19.70 -19.92
N GLY A 61 -25.32 18.76 -20.48
CA GLY A 61 -26.02 17.76 -19.69
C GLY A 61 -25.05 16.68 -19.22
N PHE A 62 -25.04 16.38 -17.93
CA PHE A 62 -24.22 15.32 -17.36
C PHE A 62 -25.06 14.42 -16.45
N PRO A 63 -24.94 13.08 -16.54
CA PRO A 63 -25.66 12.16 -15.66
C PRO A 63 -25.03 12.14 -14.26
N LEU A 64 -25.80 12.49 -13.24
CA LEU A 64 -25.41 12.42 -11.84
C LEU A 64 -25.89 11.10 -11.22
N ILE A 65 -25.06 10.45 -10.42
CA ILE A 65 -25.40 9.21 -9.71
C ILE A 65 -26.15 9.57 -8.42
N LEU A 66 -27.38 9.06 -8.26
CA LEU A 66 -28.15 9.17 -7.00
C LEU A 66 -28.04 7.91 -6.14
N ALA A 67 -28.03 6.74 -6.79
CA ALA A 67 -27.89 5.45 -6.15
C ALA A 67 -27.13 4.49 -7.07
N SER A 68 -26.72 3.33 -6.55
CA SER A 68 -25.86 2.36 -7.26
C SER A 68 -26.33 2.00 -8.68
N GLN A 69 -27.63 2.09 -8.97
CA GLN A 69 -28.22 1.79 -10.30
C GLN A 69 -29.15 2.90 -10.81
N MET A 70 -29.05 4.13 -10.31
CA MET A 70 -29.92 5.25 -10.71
C MET A 70 -29.11 6.50 -11.06
N TYR A 71 -29.30 6.98 -12.29
CA TYR A 71 -28.71 8.21 -12.80
C TYR A 71 -29.81 9.24 -13.06
N VAL A 72 -29.55 10.51 -12.75
CA VAL A 72 -30.43 11.63 -13.07
C VAL A 72 -29.71 12.63 -13.95
N PRO A 73 -30.35 13.14 -15.02
CA PRO A 73 -29.77 14.18 -15.84
C PRO A 73 -29.62 15.48 -15.02
N GLY A 74 -28.40 16.01 -14.96
CA GLY A 74 -28.08 17.32 -14.44
C GLY A 74 -27.52 18.23 -15.53
N LYS A 75 -27.42 19.53 -15.24
CA LYS A 75 -26.68 20.49 -16.09
C LYS A 75 -25.55 21.10 -15.28
N LEU A 76 -24.38 21.20 -15.90
CA LEU A 76 -23.22 21.86 -15.29
C LEU A 76 -23.42 23.38 -15.34
N HIS A 77 -23.24 24.09 -14.22
CA HIS A 77 -23.45 25.55 -14.15
C HIS A 77 -22.18 26.29 -13.76
N ASP A 78 -21.51 25.85 -12.69
CA ASP A 78 -20.24 26.42 -12.24
C ASP A 78 -19.11 25.40 -12.49
N VAL A 79 -18.06 25.85 -13.18
CA VAL A 79 -16.83 25.09 -13.46
C VAL A 79 -15.61 25.69 -12.78
N GLU A 80 -15.75 26.87 -12.18
CA GLU A 80 -14.67 27.58 -11.50
C GLU A 80 -14.58 27.18 -10.03
N HIS A 81 -15.69 26.85 -9.38
CA HIS A 81 -15.72 26.48 -7.96
C HIS A 81 -16.07 25.02 -7.75
N VAL A 82 -15.34 24.39 -6.83
CA VAL A 82 -15.53 22.99 -6.45
C VAL A 82 -15.47 22.83 -4.95
N LEU A 83 -16.22 21.85 -4.44
CA LEU A 83 -16.23 21.50 -3.03
C LEU A 83 -15.18 20.42 -2.76
N ILE A 84 -14.28 20.67 -1.81
CA ILE A 84 -13.23 19.74 -1.40
C ILE A 84 -13.48 19.26 0.02
N ASP A 85 -13.49 17.94 0.23
CA ASP A 85 -13.39 17.33 1.55
C ASP A 85 -11.95 17.45 2.09
N VAL A 86 -11.79 18.18 3.18
CA VAL A 86 -10.48 18.36 3.84
C VAL A 86 -10.27 17.38 5.00
N GLY A 87 -11.28 16.56 5.31
CA GLY A 87 -11.30 15.60 6.41
C GLY A 87 -12.17 16.07 7.58
N THR A 88 -12.37 15.16 8.54
CA THR A 88 -13.17 15.40 9.76
C THR A 88 -14.62 15.86 9.52
N GLY A 89 -15.16 15.63 8.31
CA GLY A 89 -16.51 16.04 7.92
C GLY A 89 -16.62 17.51 7.48
N TYR A 90 -15.49 18.18 7.22
CA TYR A 90 -15.49 19.56 6.73
C TYR A 90 -15.27 19.62 5.22
N TYR A 91 -16.09 20.45 4.58
CA TYR A 91 -16.02 20.74 3.17
C TYR A 91 -15.69 22.20 2.95
N VAL A 92 -14.75 22.48 2.06
CA VAL A 92 -14.30 23.83 1.74
C VAL A 92 -14.46 24.07 0.26
N GLU A 93 -15.09 25.18 -0.08
CA GLU A 93 -15.19 25.65 -1.46
C GLU A 93 -13.85 26.23 -1.91
N LYS A 94 -13.37 25.79 -3.06
CA LYS A 94 -12.10 26.19 -3.66
C LYS A 94 -12.28 26.42 -5.14
N THR A 95 -11.40 27.24 -5.70
CA THR A 95 -11.30 27.37 -7.15
C THR A 95 -10.76 26.07 -7.75
N ALA A 96 -11.10 25.79 -9.01
CA ALA A 96 -10.63 24.60 -9.72
C ALA A 96 -9.09 24.51 -9.77
N GLU A 97 -8.39 25.65 -9.86
CA GLU A 97 -6.93 25.70 -9.83
C GLU A 97 -6.37 25.41 -8.43
N ASP A 98 -6.91 26.04 -7.37
CA ASP A 98 -6.52 25.73 -5.98
C ASP A 98 -6.77 24.25 -5.64
N ALA A 99 -7.84 23.68 -6.19
CA ALA A 99 -8.21 22.29 -6.01
C ALA A 99 -7.21 21.34 -6.69
N LYS A 100 -6.74 21.66 -7.90
CA LYS A 100 -5.67 20.91 -8.58
C LYS A 100 -4.38 20.92 -7.76
N ASP A 101 -4.01 22.07 -7.21
CA ASP A 101 -2.83 22.22 -6.34
C ASP A 101 -2.99 21.47 -5.02
N PHE A 102 -4.21 21.47 -4.45
CA PHE A 102 -4.53 20.65 -3.28
C PHE A 102 -4.34 19.16 -3.57
N PHE A 103 -4.92 18.64 -4.65
CA PHE A 103 -4.79 17.23 -5.02
C PHE A 103 -3.33 16.87 -5.36
N LYS A 104 -2.60 17.73 -6.07
CA LYS A 104 -1.17 17.54 -6.32
C LYS A 104 -0.38 17.40 -5.03
N ARG A 105 -0.57 18.31 -4.06
CA ARG A 105 0.10 18.22 -2.75
C ARG A 105 -0.26 16.95 -1.98
N LYS A 106 -1.51 16.51 -2.04
CA LYS A 106 -1.96 15.26 -1.39
C LYS A 106 -1.37 14.02 -2.06
N ILE A 107 -1.30 13.99 -3.39
CA ILE A 107 -0.64 12.93 -4.15
C ILE A 107 0.84 12.84 -3.75
N ASP A 108 1.55 13.97 -3.76
CA ASP A 108 2.98 14.04 -3.39
C ASP A 108 3.21 13.61 -1.94
N PHE A 109 2.32 14.01 -1.02
CA PHE A 109 2.37 13.57 0.37
C PHE A 109 2.23 12.05 0.48
N LEU A 110 1.23 11.44 -0.17
CA LEU A 110 1.03 10.00 -0.16
C LEU A 110 2.20 9.25 -0.80
N THR A 111 2.74 9.74 -1.91
CA THR A 111 3.94 9.18 -2.55
C THR A 111 5.10 9.12 -1.56
N LYS A 112 5.38 10.23 -0.87
CA LYS A 112 6.45 10.29 0.14
C LYS A 112 6.22 9.35 1.31
N GLN A 113 4.98 9.13 1.74
CA GLN A 113 4.69 8.15 2.80
C GLN A 113 4.92 6.72 2.32
N MET A 114 4.50 6.38 1.09
CA MET A 114 4.77 5.06 0.50
C MET A 114 6.26 4.82 0.32
N GLU A 115 7.02 5.82 -0.16
CA GLU A 115 8.48 5.75 -0.32
C GLU A 115 9.21 5.52 1.00
N LYS A 116 8.69 5.97 2.14
CA LYS A 116 9.27 5.68 3.46
C LYS A 116 9.04 4.24 3.90
N ILE A 117 7.94 3.64 3.48
CA ILE A 117 7.53 2.27 3.88
C ILE A 117 8.19 1.24 2.96
N GLN A 118 8.43 1.58 1.69
CA GLN A 118 8.99 0.67 0.68
C GLN A 118 10.32 0.00 1.10
N PRO A 119 11.34 0.72 1.64
CA PRO A 119 12.59 0.11 2.06
C PRO A 119 12.41 -0.84 3.24
N ALA A 120 11.56 -0.46 4.21
CA ALA A 120 11.26 -1.32 5.35
C ALA A 120 10.58 -2.62 4.91
N LEU A 121 9.65 -2.55 3.95
CA LEU A 121 9.03 -3.74 3.36
C LEU A 121 10.07 -4.64 2.66
N GLN A 122 10.97 -4.06 1.87
CA GLN A 122 12.03 -4.81 1.18
C GLN A 122 13.00 -5.46 2.17
N GLU A 123 13.40 -4.74 3.23
CA GLU A 123 14.27 -5.26 4.28
C GLU A 123 13.61 -6.44 5.02
N LYS A 124 12.33 -6.31 5.39
CA LYS A 124 11.58 -7.37 6.06
C LYS A 124 11.37 -8.59 5.17
N HIS A 125 11.12 -8.37 3.88
CA HIS A 125 11.03 -9.46 2.91
C HIS A 125 12.38 -10.18 2.73
N ALA A 126 13.49 -9.45 2.64
CA ALA A 126 14.83 -10.03 2.56
C ALA A 126 15.19 -10.82 3.84
N MET A 127 14.86 -10.28 5.01
CA MET A 127 15.04 -10.95 6.30
C MET A 127 14.26 -12.27 6.36
N LYS A 128 12.98 -12.26 5.94
CA LYS A 128 12.16 -13.47 5.85
C LYS A 128 12.79 -14.52 4.95
N GLN A 129 13.29 -14.10 3.77
CA GLN A 129 13.92 -15.00 2.82
C GLN A 129 15.19 -15.65 3.41
N ALA A 130 16.02 -14.87 4.10
CA ALA A 130 17.19 -15.38 4.80
C ALA A 130 16.82 -16.40 5.91
N VAL A 131 15.75 -16.13 6.67
CA VAL A 131 15.24 -17.08 7.68
C VAL A 131 14.77 -18.38 7.04
N MET A 132 14.06 -18.31 5.91
CA MET A 132 13.61 -19.51 5.18
C MET A 132 14.79 -20.33 4.65
N GLU A 133 15.81 -19.69 4.09
CA GLU A 133 17.02 -20.37 3.59
C GLU A 133 17.77 -21.07 4.73
N MET A 134 17.92 -20.40 5.87
CA MET A 134 18.54 -20.99 7.07
C MET A 134 17.73 -22.17 7.62
N MET A 135 16.40 -22.08 7.58
CA MET A 135 15.51 -23.19 7.97
C MET A 135 15.72 -24.40 7.06
N SER A 136 15.74 -24.19 5.74
CA SER A 136 16.00 -25.26 4.76
C SER A 136 17.38 -25.90 4.94
N GLN A 137 18.42 -25.10 5.17
CA GLN A 137 19.78 -25.61 5.43
C GLN A 137 19.83 -26.49 6.69
N LYS A 138 19.20 -26.07 7.80
CA LYS A 138 19.16 -26.88 9.03
C LYS A 138 18.37 -28.18 8.85
N ILE A 139 17.26 -28.15 8.12
CA ILE A 139 16.49 -29.36 7.79
C ILE A 139 17.35 -30.33 6.97
N GLN A 140 18.09 -29.83 5.97
CA GLN A 140 18.97 -30.65 5.13
C GLN A 140 20.15 -31.26 5.91
N GLN A 141 20.71 -30.52 6.89
CA GLN A 141 21.72 -31.05 7.79
C GLN A 141 21.18 -32.16 8.70
N LEU A 142 19.96 -32.00 9.23
CA LEU A 142 19.33 -33.02 10.07
C LEU A 142 18.99 -34.30 9.28
N THR A 143 18.52 -34.18 8.04
CA THR A 143 18.22 -35.35 7.20
C THR A 143 19.49 -36.09 6.76
N THR A 144 20.57 -35.39 6.46
CA THR A 144 21.87 -36.01 6.14
C THR A 144 22.53 -36.66 7.35
N LEU A 145 22.43 -36.07 8.55
CA LEU A 145 22.89 -36.69 9.81
C LEU A 145 22.07 -37.94 10.18
N GLY A 146 20.75 -37.91 9.97
CA GLY A 146 19.88 -39.07 10.19
C GLY A 146 20.15 -40.22 9.21
N ALA A 147 20.48 -39.92 7.95
CA ALA A 147 20.86 -40.92 6.96
C ALA A 147 22.24 -41.55 7.22
N ALA A 148 23.21 -40.77 7.72
CA ALA A 148 24.54 -41.28 8.07
C ALA A 148 24.55 -42.18 9.31
N GLN A 149 23.64 -41.98 10.26
CA GLN A 149 23.47 -42.87 11.42
C GLN A 149 22.77 -44.19 11.07
N ALA A 150 21.93 -44.21 10.02
CA ALA A 150 21.27 -45.43 9.55
C ALA A 150 22.23 -46.36 8.79
N THR A 151 23.23 -45.83 8.08
CA THR A 151 24.24 -46.62 7.37
C THR A 151 25.40 -47.08 8.25
N ALA A 152 25.65 -46.43 9.39
CA ALA A 152 26.67 -46.86 10.36
C ALA A 152 26.19 -47.98 11.33
N LYS A 153 24.90 -48.33 11.29
CA LYS A 153 24.28 -49.39 12.12
C LYS A 153 23.89 -50.65 11.33
N ALA A 154 24.18 -50.71 10.04
CA ALA A 154 24.04 -51.88 9.17
C ALA A 154 25.42 -52.47 8.86
#